data_AF-A0A1G3SNB0-F1
#
_entry.id   AF-A0A1G3SNB0-F1
#
_cell.length_a   1.000
_cell.length_b   1.000
_cell.length_c   1.000
_cell.angle_alpha   90.00
_cell.angle_beta   90.00
_cell.angle_gamma   90.00
#
_symmetry.space_group_name_H-M   'P 1'
#
loop_
_entity.id
_entity.type
_entity.pdbx_description
1 polymer ?
#
loop_
_entity_poly.entity_id
_entity_poly.type
_entity_poly.pdbx_seq_one_letter_code
_entity_poly.pdbx_strand_id
1 'polypeptide(L)'
;MWLTKLKTALILEDFERLSALLDEMPQFETLQEMEEASYLLAHSKLSLEKNKAQTAHILQQLKNSLNFIKSTQTEPPSSLNLKF
;
A
#
# COMPACT_ATOMS: atom_id res chain seq x y z
N MET A 1 -26.65 4.08 5.58
CA MET A 1 -25.58 3.81 6.59
C MET A 1 -24.28 3.28 5.99
N TRP A 2 -24.33 2.34 5.03
CA TRP A 2 -23.11 1.73 4.43
C TRP A 2 -22.25 2.76 3.70
N LEU A 3 -22.86 3.61 2.87
CA LEU A 3 -22.16 4.69 2.14
C LEU A 3 -21.45 5.67 3.09
N THR A 4 -22.06 6.00 4.22
CA THR A 4 -21.44 6.85 5.25
C THR A 4 -20.19 6.19 5.82
N LYS A 5 -20.26 4.90 6.15
CA LYS A 5 -19.10 4.14 6.63
C LYS A 5 -17.99 4.07 5.56
N LEU A 6 -18.34 3.89 4.29
CA LEU A 6 -17.39 3.92 3.17
C LEU A 6 -16.66 5.27 3.10
N LYS A 7 -17.41 6.38 3.12
CA LYS A 7 -16.84 7.73 3.10
C LYS A 7 -15.92 7.96 4.30
N THR A 8 -16.33 7.56 5.50
CA THR A 8 -15.51 7.68 6.71
C THR A 8 -14.22 6.86 6.61
N ALA A 9 -14.29 5.60 6.19
CA ALA A 9 -13.12 4.75 6.04
C ALA A 9 -12.15 5.29 4.97
N LEU A 10 -12.68 5.88 3.90
CA LEU A 10 -11.88 6.56 2.88
C LEU A 10 -11.16 7.81 3.39
N ILE A 11 -11.87 8.68 4.13
CA ILE A 11 -11.29 9.92 4.68
C ILE A 11 -10.21 9.60 5.71
N LEU A 12 -10.41 8.56 6.52
CA LEU A 12 -9.47 8.16 7.55
C LEU A 12 -8.33 7.26 7.04
N GLU A 13 -8.35 6.89 5.75
CA GLU A 13 -7.45 5.90 5.14
C GLU A 13 -7.37 4.59 5.95
N ASP A 14 -8.49 4.21 6.56
CA ASP A 14 -8.59 3.02 7.41
C ASP A 14 -8.83 1.79 6.54
N PHE A 15 -7.74 1.19 6.06
CA PHE A 15 -7.75 0.06 5.14
C PHE A 15 -8.37 -1.21 5.75
N GLU A 16 -8.28 -1.42 7.06
CA GLU A 16 -8.94 -2.56 7.70
C GLU A 16 -10.45 -2.41 7.68
N ARG A 17 -10.96 -1.22 8.03
CA ARG A 17 -12.40 -0.95 7.93
C ARG A 17 -12.89 -0.98 6.50
N LEU A 18 -12.10 -0.48 5.55
CA LEU A 18 -12.43 -0.58 4.12
C LEU A 18 -12.54 -2.06 3.68
N SER A 19 -11.59 -2.90 4.09
CA SER A 19 -11.63 -4.34 3.77
C SER A 19 -12.88 -5.00 4.35
N ALA A 20 -13.15 -4.80 5.65
CA ALA A 20 -14.33 -5.35 6.29
C ALA A 20 -15.64 -4.86 5.64
N LEU A 21 -15.67 -3.61 5.20
CA LEU A 21 -16.84 -3.03 4.53
C LEU A 21 -17.08 -3.61 3.13
N LEU A 22 -16.02 -4.03 2.44
CA LEU A 22 -16.10 -4.70 1.13
C LEU A 22 -16.62 -6.13 1.24
N ASP A 23 -16.43 -6.78 2.39
CA ASP A 23 -16.98 -8.10 2.68
C ASP A 23 -18.47 -8.05 3.08
N GLU A 24 -18.97 -6.88 3.51
CA GLU A 24 -20.38 -6.64 3.81
C GLU A 24 -21.19 -6.31 2.53
N MET A 25 -22.42 -6.83 2.43
CA MET A 25 -23.31 -6.50 1.33
C MET A 25 -23.71 -5.00 1.37
N PRO A 26 -23.46 -4.23 0.30
CA PRO A 26 -23.81 -2.81 0.27
C PRO A 26 -25.33 -2.59 0.40
N GLN A 27 -25.71 -1.60 1.20
CA GLN A 27 -27.11 -1.18 1.35
C GLN A 27 -27.25 0.28 0.96
N PHE A 28 -28.15 0.53 0.00
CA PHE A 28 -28.47 1.85 -0.52
C PHE A 28 -29.97 2.09 -0.47
N GLU A 29 -30.38 3.30 -0.13
CA GLU A 29 -31.79 3.70 -0.07
C GLU A 29 -32.25 4.33 -1.38
N THR A 30 -31.32 4.90 -2.16
CA THR A 30 -31.62 5.59 -3.42
C THR A 30 -30.63 5.22 -4.52
N LEU A 31 -31.07 5.38 -5.78
CA LEU A 31 -30.20 5.20 -6.95
C LEU A 31 -28.99 6.15 -6.91
N GLN A 32 -29.19 7.37 -6.41
CA GLN A 32 -28.14 8.38 -6.30
C GLN A 32 -27.02 7.95 -5.34
N GLU A 33 -27.37 7.33 -4.20
CA GLU A 33 -26.37 6.79 -3.27
C GLU A 33 -25.54 5.67 -3.90
N MET A 34 -26.18 4.83 -4.74
CA MET A 34 -25.50 3.76 -5.45
C MET A 34 -24.53 4.31 -6.51
N GLU A 35 -24.94 5.33 -7.27
CA GLU A 35 -24.06 6.02 -8.22
C GLU A 35 -22.88 6.67 -7.51
N GLU A 36 -23.13 7.38 -6.41
CA GLU A 36 -22.08 8.01 -5.61
C GLU A 36 -21.08 6.97 -5.07
N ALA A 37 -21.58 5.87 -4.51
CA ALA A 37 -20.74 4.77 -4.04
C ALA A 37 -19.85 4.20 -5.15
N SER A 38 -20.42 4.01 -6.34
CA SER A 38 -19.70 3.51 -7.52
C SER A 38 -18.55 4.44 -7.92
N TYR A 39 -18.82 5.75 -8.00
CA TYR A 39 -17.79 6.74 -8.32
C TYR A 39 -16.69 6.81 -7.26
N LEU A 40 -17.06 6.76 -5.98
CA LEU A 40 -16.10 6.75 -4.89
C LEU A 40 -15.21 5.51 -4.98
N LEU A 41 -15.77 4.31 -5.12
CA LEU A 41 -15.01 3.07 -5.23
C LEU A 41 -14.05 3.08 -6.43
N ALA A 42 -14.50 3.58 -7.58
CA ALA A 42 -13.65 3.70 -8.77
C ALA A 42 -12.47 4.64 -8.53
N HIS A 43 -12.71 5.79 -7.90
CA HIS A 43 -11.67 6.74 -7.55
C HIS A 43 -10.68 6.15 -6.52
N SER A 44 -11.20 5.52 -5.47
CA SER A 44 -10.42 4.87 -4.42
C SER A 44 -9.49 3.80 -4.98
N LYS A 45 -9.98 2.97 -5.92
CA LYS A 45 -9.16 1.97 -6.62
C LYS A 45 -7.99 2.60 -7.36
N LEU A 46 -8.23 3.68 -8.10
CA LEU A 46 -7.19 4.41 -8.83
C LEU A 46 -6.11 4.96 -7.87
N SER A 47 -6.54 5.56 -6.76
CA SER A 47 -5.63 6.08 -5.73
C SER A 47 -4.81 4.97 -5.07
N LEU A 48 -5.43 3.82 -4.77
CA LEU A 48 -4.74 2.68 -4.18
C LEU A 48 -3.68 2.10 -5.12
N GLU A 49 -4.00 1.90 -6.39
CA GLU A 49 -3.04 1.39 -7.39
C GLU A 49 -1.87 2.35 -7.58
N LYS A 50 -2.13 3.66 -7.58
CA LYS A 50 -1.07 4.68 -7.65
C LYS A 50 -0.15 4.60 -6.42
N ASN A 51 -0.71 4.52 -5.22
CA ASN A 51 0.06 4.40 -3.98
C ASN A 51 0.91 3.11 -3.97
N LYS A 52 0.32 1.99 -4.39
CA LYS A 52 1.02 0.70 -4.53
C LYS A 52 2.20 0.79 -5.48
N ALA A 53 2.02 1.42 -6.65
CA ALA A 53 3.10 1.62 -7.62
C ALA A 53 4.24 2.49 -7.07
N GLN A 54 3.89 3.58 -6.37
CA GLN A 54 4.87 4.45 -5.71
C GLN A 54 5.65 3.72 -4.61
N THR A 55 4.95 2.95 -3.78
CA THR A 55 5.56 2.15 -2.72
C THR A 55 6.51 1.11 -3.29
N ALA A 56 6.12 0.41 -4.36
CA ALA A 56 7.00 -0.55 -5.04
C ALA A 56 8.27 0.11 -5.58
N HIS A 57 8.15 1.31 -6.15
CA HIS A 57 9.30 2.08 -6.63
C HIS A 57 10.26 2.47 -5.50
N ILE A 58 9.73 2.96 -4.37
CA ILE A 58 10.53 3.32 -3.19
C ILE A 58 11.26 2.09 -2.65
N LEU A 59 10.58 0.94 -2.54
CA LEU A 59 11.20 -0.31 -2.09
C LEU A 59 12.34 -0.77 -3.01
N GLN A 60 12.20 -0.60 -4.33
CA GLN A 60 13.29 -0.87 -5.27
C GLN A 60 14.48 0.06 -5.04
N GLN A 61 14.25 1.34 -4.84
CA GLN A 61 15.33 2.30 -4.55
C GLN A 61 16.04 1.95 -3.24
N LEU A 62 15.31 1.63 -2.18
CA LEU A 62 15.89 1.20 -0.90
C LEU A 62 16.73 -0.08 -1.05
N LYS A 63 16.25 -1.06 -1.82
CA LYS A 63 17.01 -2.28 -2.12
C LYS A 63 18.32 -1.97 -2.84
N ASN A 64 18.30 -1.07 -3.81
CA ASN A 64 19.50 -0.66 -4.54
C ASN A 64 20.50 0.05 -3.62
N SER A 65 20.03 0.95 -2.76
CA SER A 65 20.86 1.62 -1.75
C SER A 65 21.48 0.62 -0.77
N LEU A 66 20.71 -0.38 -0.32
CA LEU A 66 21.22 -1.45 0.53
C LEU A 66 22.31 -2.28 -0.17
N ASN A 67 22.09 -2.63 -1.43
CA ASN A 67 23.06 -3.37 -2.24
C ASN A 67 24.36 -2.56 -2.44
N PHE A 68 24.23 -1.26 -2.70
CA PHE A 68 25.38 -0.36 -2.80
C PHE A 68 26.18 -0.35 -1.49
N ILE A 69 25.54 -0.12 -0.34
CA ILE A 69 26.20 -0.13 0.96
C ILE A 69 26.92 -1.46 1.19
N LYS A 70 26.25 -2.59 0.93
CA LYS A 70 26.86 -3.92 1.04
C LYS A 70 28.06 -4.11 0.12
N SER A 71 28.01 -3.61 -1.12
CA SER A 71 29.16 -3.69 -2.05
C SER A 71 30.33 -2.80 -1.65
N THR A 72 30.08 -1.74 -0.87
CA THR A 72 31.13 -0.86 -0.34
C THR A 72 31.68 -1.33 1.01
N GLN A 73 31.06 -2.32 1.65
CA GLN A 73 31.62 -2.93 2.85
C GLN A 73 32.83 -3.78 2.44
N THR A 74 33.99 -3.40 2.96
CA THR A 74 35.20 -4.22 2.85
C THR A 74 34.95 -5.52 3.60
N GLU A 75 35.21 -6.67 2.96
CA GLU A 75 35.17 -7.95 3.66
C GLU A 75 36.06 -7.83 4.92
N PRO A 76 35.55 -8.23 6.10
CA PRO A 76 36.40 -8.26 7.28
C PRO A 76 37.62 -9.12 6.94
N PRO A 77 38.83 -8.69 7.31
CA PRO A 77 40.05 -9.42 6.96
C PRO A 77 39.86 -10.87 7.41
N SER A 78 39.89 -11.79 6.43
CA SER A 78 39.83 -13.22 6.71
C SER A 78 40.89 -13.54 7.74
N SER A 79 40.48 -14.03 8.91
CA SER A 79 41.36 -14.47 9.99
C SER A 79 42.24 -15.67 9.60
N LEU A 80 42.15 -16.13 8.35
CA LEU A 80 42.80 -17.32 7.80
C LEU A 80 43.92 -17.01 6.81
N ASN A 81 44.53 -15.82 6.85
CA ASN A 81 45.80 -15.54 6.17
C ASN A 81 46.99 -15.67 7.14
N LEU A 82 47.22 -16.90 7.63
CA LEU A 82 48.53 -17.27 8.17
C LEU A 82 49.37 -17.81 7.01
N LYS A 83 50.21 -16.95 6.43
CA LYS A 83 51.29 -17.38 5.55
C LYS A 83 52.31 -18.13 6.42
N PHE A 84 52.37 -19.45 6.27
CA PHE A 84 53.51 -20.26 6.71
C PHE A 84 54.62 -20.21 5.66
#